data_AF-A0AAC9YVP1-F1
#
_entry.id   AF-A0AAC9YVP1-F1
#
_cell.length_a   1.000
_cell.length_b   1.000
_cell.length_c   1.000
_cell.angle_alpha   90.00
_cell.angle_beta   90.00
_cell.angle_gamma   90.00
#
_symmetry.space_group_name_H-M   'P 1'
#
loop_
_entity.id
_entity.type
_entity.pdbx_description
1 polymer ?
#
loop_
_entity_poly.entity_id
_entity_poly.type
_entity_poly.pdbx_seq_one_letter_code
_entity_poly.pdbx_strand_id
1 'polypeptide(L)'
;MATNTPERLRIARELHDGIAQDLVGLGYQLDLIMADSKLSELSRNQVRASRLHIDSLIIKVRNEILALRKDSEDPFHLLLQRCAKETCAGMEISFEIEEVAVDATAQSELLAVAAEILRNIVAHSGATLILIKLYWVNNHTYLEISDNGNGGAVMKENRWGLQGITERIQALNGSCIIEDRDGTHISISV
;
A
#
# COMPACT_ATOMS: atom_id res chain seq x y z
N MET A 1 16.30 16.13 -27.28
CA MET A 1 16.92 15.22 -26.30
C MET A 1 15.95 14.08 -26.09
N ALA A 2 16.17 12.93 -26.72
CA ALA A 2 15.33 11.75 -26.55
C ALA A 2 15.56 11.23 -25.11
N THR A 3 14.54 11.37 -24.29
CA THR A 3 14.54 11.01 -22.87
C THR A 3 14.67 9.50 -22.73
N ASN A 4 15.67 9.06 -21.97
CA ASN A 4 15.95 7.65 -21.70
C ASN A 4 14.97 7.05 -20.66
N THR A 5 13.69 7.37 -20.82
CA THR A 5 12.55 6.99 -19.97
C THR A 5 12.48 5.48 -19.72
N PRO A 6 12.62 4.59 -20.73
CA PRO A 6 12.53 3.14 -20.47
C PRO A 6 13.70 2.61 -19.65
N GLU A 7 14.91 3.18 -19.78
CA GLU A 7 16.07 2.75 -18.99
C GLU A 7 15.96 3.21 -17.53
N ARG A 8 15.49 4.44 -17.28
CA ARG A 8 15.19 4.92 -15.92
C ARG A 8 14.15 4.06 -15.21
N LEU A 9 13.08 3.68 -15.91
CA LEU A 9 12.05 2.79 -15.38
C LEU A 9 12.58 1.38 -15.10
N ARG A 10 13.44 0.85 -15.97
CA ARG A 10 14.12 -0.43 -15.74
C ARG A 10 14.96 -0.37 -14.46
N ILE A 11 15.77 0.68 -14.29
CA ILE A 11 16.59 0.87 -13.08
C ILE A 11 15.70 0.99 -11.84
N ALA A 12 14.63 1.77 -11.89
CA ALA A 12 13.69 1.91 -10.78
C ALA A 12 13.08 0.57 -10.37
N ARG A 13 12.76 -0.30 -11.34
CA ARG A 13 12.27 -1.65 -11.10
C ARG A 13 13.35 -2.55 -10.49
N GLU A 14 14.57 -2.52 -11.01
CA GLU A 14 15.70 -3.30 -10.46
C GLU A 14 16.06 -2.90 -9.02
N LEU A 15 15.98 -1.60 -8.71
CA LEU A 15 16.19 -1.11 -7.35
C LEU A 15 15.07 -1.55 -6.40
N HIS A 16 13.82 -1.56 -6.87
CA HIS A 16 12.66 -2.00 -6.09
C HIS A 16 12.72 -3.51 -5.82
N ASP A 17 12.83 -4.31 -6.88
CA ASP A 17 12.73 -5.78 -6.80
C ASP A 17 14.02 -6.42 -6.28
N GLY A 18 15.16 -5.72 -6.38
CA GLY A 18 16.43 -6.17 -5.82
C GLY A 18 16.70 -5.55 -4.46
N ILE A 19 17.29 -4.35 -4.47
CA ILE A 19 17.90 -3.75 -3.28
C ILE A 19 16.87 -3.46 -2.18
N ALA A 20 15.71 -2.90 -2.52
CA ALA A 20 14.71 -2.58 -1.51
C ALA A 20 14.15 -3.85 -0.84
N GLN A 21 13.85 -4.89 -1.60
CA GLN A 21 13.38 -6.18 -1.08
C GLN A 21 14.45 -6.89 -0.23
N ASP A 22 15.70 -6.90 -0.66
CA ASP A 22 16.81 -7.49 0.10
C ASP A 22 16.99 -6.80 1.46
N LEU A 23 16.88 -5.47 1.50
CA LEU A 23 16.95 -4.70 2.75
C LEU A 23 15.78 -5.01 3.68
N VAL A 24 14.56 -5.15 3.14
CA VAL A 24 13.39 -5.58 3.92
C VAL A 24 13.62 -6.98 4.51
N GLY A 25 14.11 -7.92 3.72
CA GLY A 25 14.45 -9.27 4.16
C GLY A 25 15.51 -9.29 5.26
N LEU A 26 16.54 -8.44 5.14
CA LEU A 26 17.56 -8.26 6.18
C LEU A 26 16.96 -7.67 7.46
N GLY A 27 16.04 -6.71 7.35
CA GLY A 27 15.28 -6.18 8.49
C GLY A 27 14.56 -7.29 9.26
N TYR A 28 13.85 -8.17 8.57
CA TYR A 28 13.19 -9.33 9.18
C TYR A 28 14.15 -10.29 9.87
N GLN A 29 15.32 -10.56 9.27
CA GLN A 29 16.34 -11.40 9.92
C GLN A 29 16.84 -10.78 11.22
N LEU A 30 17.05 -9.46 11.26
CA LEU A 30 17.43 -8.76 12.48
C LEU A 30 16.32 -8.81 13.54
N ASP A 31 15.05 -8.67 13.13
CA ASP A 31 13.91 -8.79 14.04
C ASP A 31 13.81 -10.19 14.66
N LEU A 32 14.05 -11.25 13.87
CA LEU A 32 14.13 -12.63 14.36
C LEU A 32 15.27 -12.83 15.36
N ILE A 33 16.46 -12.27 15.09
CA ILE A 33 17.59 -12.32 16.02
C ILE A 33 17.24 -11.58 17.33
N MET A 34 16.59 -10.42 17.24
CA MET A 34 16.19 -9.64 18.41
C MET A 34 15.15 -10.35 19.29
N ALA A 35 14.29 -11.18 18.68
CA ALA A 35 13.28 -11.97 19.37
C ALA A 35 13.88 -13.15 20.16
N ASP A 36 15.16 -13.50 19.97
CA ASP A 36 15.81 -14.53 20.77
C ASP A 36 15.96 -14.06 22.23
N SER A 37 15.30 -14.80 23.12
CA SER A 37 15.36 -14.62 24.57
C SER A 37 16.77 -14.76 25.17
N LYS A 38 17.67 -15.51 24.51
CA LYS A 38 19.06 -15.75 24.95
C LYS A 38 20.01 -14.61 24.58
N LEU A 39 19.58 -13.68 23.73
CA LEU A 39 20.41 -12.56 23.29
C LEU A 39 20.68 -11.60 24.46
N SER A 40 21.95 -11.27 24.69
CA SER A 40 22.34 -10.30 25.72
C SER A 40 21.74 -8.92 25.44
N GLU A 41 21.51 -8.11 26.47
CA GLU A 41 20.96 -6.76 26.30
C GLU A 41 21.86 -5.85 25.43
N LEU A 42 23.18 -5.93 25.62
CA LEU A 42 24.16 -5.22 24.79
C LEU A 42 24.04 -5.62 23.31
N SER A 43 24.00 -6.92 23.01
CA SER A 43 23.83 -7.42 21.65
C SER A 43 22.47 -7.01 21.07
N ARG A 44 21.40 -7.08 21.86
CA ARG A 44 20.05 -6.65 21.44
C ARG A 44 20.03 -5.17 21.06
N ASN A 45 20.72 -4.32 21.80
CA ASN A 45 20.84 -2.89 21.47
C ASN A 45 21.63 -2.65 20.18
N GLN A 46 22.71 -3.43 19.94
CA GLN A 46 23.47 -3.36 18.69
C GLN A 46 22.63 -3.79 17.48
N VAL A 47 21.91 -4.92 17.59
CA VAL A 47 21.01 -5.40 16.53
C VAL A 47 19.90 -4.38 16.26
N ARG A 48 19.33 -3.76 17.30
CA ARG A 48 18.34 -2.68 17.14
C ARG A 48 18.92 -1.48 16.39
N ALA A 49 20.16 -1.08 16.67
CA ALA A 49 20.81 0.00 15.94
C ALA A 49 20.99 -0.34 14.45
N SER A 50 21.41 -1.57 14.13
CA SER A 50 21.47 -2.06 12.76
C SER A 50 20.10 -2.08 12.09
N ARG A 51 19.05 -2.50 12.81
CA ARG A 51 17.67 -2.53 12.31
C ARG A 51 17.17 -1.14 11.92
N LEU A 52 17.43 -0.13 12.74
CA LEU A 52 17.12 1.28 12.42
C LEU A 52 17.94 1.81 11.24
N HIS A 53 19.19 1.36 11.10
CA HIS A 53 20.00 1.73 9.95
C HIS A 53 19.42 1.15 8.64
N ILE A 54 18.96 -0.10 8.67
CA ILE A 54 18.26 -0.73 7.55
C ILE A 54 16.99 0.05 7.17
N ASP A 55 16.15 0.45 8.14
CA ASP A 55 14.99 1.31 7.85
C ASP A 55 15.39 2.59 7.13
N SER A 56 16.46 3.24 7.58
CA SER A 56 16.95 4.47 6.96
C SER A 56 17.42 4.26 5.51
N LEU A 57 17.99 3.10 5.20
CA LEU A 57 18.41 2.74 3.84
C LEU A 57 17.22 2.44 2.95
N ILE A 58 16.18 1.76 3.46
CA ILE A 58 14.96 1.47 2.71
C ILE A 58 14.26 2.77 2.32
N ILE A 59 14.16 3.75 3.23
CA ILE A 59 13.61 5.07 2.94
C ILE A 59 14.40 5.76 1.81
N LYS A 60 15.74 5.74 1.88
CA LYS A 60 16.59 6.34 0.85
C LYS A 60 16.38 5.69 -0.51
N VAL A 61 16.39 4.36 -0.60
CA VAL A 61 16.17 3.63 -1.86
C VAL A 61 14.79 3.94 -2.44
N ARG A 62 13.74 3.97 -1.61
CA ARG A 62 12.38 4.32 -2.08
C ARG A 62 12.31 5.75 -2.63
N ASN A 63 12.97 6.71 -2.00
CA ASN A 63 13.04 8.09 -2.50
C ASN A 63 13.76 8.17 -3.86
N GLU A 64 14.84 7.41 -4.05
CA GLU A 64 15.53 7.34 -5.35
C GLU A 64 14.64 6.70 -6.43
N ILE A 65 13.91 5.63 -6.09
CA ILE A 65 12.93 5.01 -6.99
C ILE A 65 11.85 6.02 -7.40
N LEU A 66 11.34 6.79 -6.43
CA LEU A 66 10.34 7.83 -6.70
C LEU A 66 10.89 8.91 -7.64
N ALA A 67 12.13 9.38 -7.40
CA ALA A 67 12.80 10.34 -8.27
C ALA A 67 12.97 9.82 -9.70
N LEU A 68 13.28 8.53 -9.88
CA LEU A 68 13.42 7.90 -11.20
C LEU A 68 12.07 7.78 -11.96
N ARG A 69 10.95 7.70 -11.23
CA ARG A 69 9.59 7.54 -11.80
C ARG A 69 8.89 8.87 -12.13
N LYS A 70 9.33 9.98 -11.54
CA LYS A 70 8.64 11.28 -11.59
C LYS A 70 8.32 11.81 -13.00
N ASP A 71 9.11 11.42 -14.01
CA ASP A 71 8.96 11.88 -15.40
C ASP A 71 8.38 10.81 -16.35
N SER A 72 7.99 9.63 -15.85
CA SER A 72 7.79 8.44 -16.69
C SER A 72 6.47 7.70 -16.50
N GLU A 73 5.82 7.81 -15.33
CA GLU A 73 4.49 7.25 -15.05
C GLU A 73 3.66 8.26 -14.24
N ASP A 74 2.33 8.25 -14.40
CA ASP A 74 1.43 8.98 -13.50
C ASP A 74 1.61 8.41 -12.08
N PRO A 75 1.98 9.22 -11.07
CA PRO A 75 2.15 8.76 -9.70
C PRO A 75 0.89 8.07 -9.17
N PHE A 76 1.07 6.97 -8.43
CA PHE A 76 -0.05 6.16 -7.91
C PHE A 76 -1.07 7.00 -7.13
N HIS A 77 -0.61 7.94 -6.30
CA HIS A 77 -1.48 8.84 -5.54
C HIS A 77 -2.43 9.67 -6.43
N LEU A 78 -1.98 10.12 -7.60
CA LEU A 78 -2.82 10.85 -8.57
C LEU A 78 -3.79 9.91 -9.30
N LEU A 79 -3.34 8.71 -9.66
CA LEU A 79 -4.19 7.70 -10.28
C LEU A 79 -5.33 7.26 -9.34
N LEU A 80 -5.03 7.09 -8.05
CA LEU A 80 -6.01 6.76 -7.02
C LEU A 80 -7.05 7.88 -6.87
N GLN A 81 -6.61 9.13 -6.79
CA GLN A 81 -7.52 10.29 -6.73
C GLN A 81 -8.42 10.39 -7.97
N ARG A 82 -7.86 10.16 -9.16
CA ARG A 82 -8.61 10.16 -10.43
C ARG A 82 -9.67 9.05 -10.43
N CYS A 83 -9.26 7.83 -10.10
CA CYS A 83 -10.15 6.66 -9.98
C CYS A 83 -11.32 6.92 -9.01
N ALA A 84 -11.02 7.50 -7.84
CA ALA A 84 -12.03 7.84 -6.84
C ALA A 84 -13.05 8.86 -7.35
N LYS A 85 -12.58 9.95 -7.95
CA LYS A 85 -13.43 11.01 -8.51
C LYS A 85 -14.31 10.53 -9.67
N GLU A 86 -13.78 9.66 -10.53
CA GLU A 86 -14.51 9.09 -11.66
C GLU A 86 -15.57 8.08 -11.19
N THR A 87 -15.24 7.24 -10.22
CA THR A 87 -16.13 6.17 -9.74
C THR A 87 -17.26 6.71 -8.86
N CYS A 88 -16.95 7.68 -7.99
CA CYS A 88 -17.88 8.19 -6.97
C CYS A 88 -18.43 9.58 -7.34
N ALA A 89 -18.71 9.80 -8.62
CA ALA A 89 -19.24 11.08 -9.10
C ALA A 89 -20.51 11.48 -8.35
N GLY A 90 -20.47 12.63 -7.67
CA GLY A 90 -21.60 13.17 -6.89
C GLY A 90 -21.57 12.84 -5.39
N MET A 91 -20.57 12.10 -4.90
CA MET A 91 -20.32 11.89 -3.46
C MET A 91 -19.23 12.83 -2.95
N GLU A 92 -19.26 13.14 -1.65
CA GLU A 92 -18.16 13.85 -0.99
C GLU A 92 -17.00 12.88 -0.73
N ILE A 93 -15.78 13.26 -1.09
CA ILE A 93 -14.58 12.45 -0.90
C ILE A 93 -13.52 13.27 -0.18
N SER A 94 -13.09 12.79 0.99
CA SER A 94 -11.95 13.30 1.73
C SER A 94 -10.70 12.46 1.44
N PHE A 95 -9.58 13.13 1.17
CA PHE A 95 -8.32 12.49 0.82
C PHE A 95 -7.24 12.83 1.84
N GLU A 96 -6.65 11.80 2.44
CA GLU A 96 -5.41 11.86 3.23
C GLU A 96 -4.35 11.00 2.50
N ILE A 97 -3.82 11.51 1.40
CA ILE A 97 -2.98 10.75 0.46
C ILE A 97 -1.56 11.32 0.43
N GLU A 98 -0.60 10.47 0.80
CA GLU A 98 0.84 10.71 0.65
C GLU A 98 1.34 10.23 -0.72
N GLU A 99 2.47 10.78 -1.17
CA GLU A 99 3.19 10.26 -2.32
C GLU A 99 3.99 9.01 -1.91
N VAL A 100 3.49 7.84 -2.32
CA VAL A 100 4.11 6.54 -2.03
C VAL A 100 4.70 5.92 -3.29
N ALA A 101 5.85 5.28 -3.15
CA ALA A 101 6.46 4.47 -4.20
C ALA A 101 5.96 3.03 -4.12
N VAL A 102 5.22 2.61 -5.13
CA VAL A 102 4.78 1.22 -5.35
C VAL A 102 5.31 0.73 -6.68
N ASP A 103 5.59 -0.57 -6.80
CA ASP A 103 5.91 -1.15 -8.11
C ASP A 103 4.69 -1.18 -9.03
N ALA A 104 4.93 -1.44 -10.32
CA ALA A 104 3.86 -1.39 -11.33
C ALA A 104 2.80 -2.48 -11.11
N THR A 105 3.19 -3.64 -10.58
CA THR A 105 2.28 -4.75 -10.28
C THR A 105 1.39 -4.36 -9.11
N ALA A 106 1.99 -3.94 -7.99
CA ALA A 106 1.27 -3.47 -6.81
C ALA A 106 0.36 -2.28 -7.14
N GLN A 107 0.83 -1.31 -7.93
CA GLN A 107 0.02 -0.18 -8.38
C GLN A 107 -1.23 -0.62 -9.15
N SER A 108 -1.09 -1.52 -10.13
CA SER A 108 -2.19 -2.05 -10.92
C SER A 108 -3.20 -2.81 -10.07
N GLU A 109 -2.70 -3.67 -9.17
CA GLU A 109 -3.52 -4.47 -8.28
C GLU A 109 -4.28 -3.59 -7.28
N LEU A 110 -3.60 -2.64 -6.60
CA LEU A 110 -4.20 -1.70 -5.67
C LEU A 110 -5.23 -0.78 -6.34
N LEU A 111 -4.99 -0.29 -7.56
CA LEU A 111 -5.98 0.52 -8.30
C LEU A 111 -7.25 -0.27 -8.60
N ALA A 112 -7.12 -1.51 -9.06
CA ALA A 112 -8.28 -2.35 -9.34
C ALA A 112 -9.03 -2.74 -8.06
N VAL A 113 -8.34 -2.97 -6.94
CA VAL A 113 -8.97 -3.16 -5.63
C VAL A 113 -9.69 -1.89 -5.17
N ALA A 114 -9.06 -0.73 -5.24
CA ALA A 114 -9.68 0.55 -4.88
C ALA A 114 -10.96 0.79 -5.71
N ALA A 115 -10.88 0.58 -7.03
CA ALA A 115 -12.03 0.74 -7.91
C ALA A 115 -13.19 -0.19 -7.54
N GLU A 116 -12.90 -1.43 -7.15
CA GLU A 116 -13.93 -2.39 -6.70
C GLU A 116 -14.57 -1.97 -5.37
N ILE A 117 -13.77 -1.54 -4.39
CA ILE A 117 -14.27 -1.04 -3.11
C ILE A 117 -15.20 0.17 -3.33
N LEU A 118 -14.76 1.14 -4.14
CA LEU A 118 -15.52 2.35 -4.44
C LEU A 118 -16.82 2.04 -5.18
N ARG A 119 -16.81 1.11 -6.15
CA ARG A 119 -18.03 0.64 -6.81
C ARG A 119 -19.02 0.02 -5.82
N ASN A 120 -18.52 -0.79 -4.88
CA ASN A 120 -19.36 -1.40 -3.85
C ASN A 120 -19.97 -0.34 -2.92
N ILE A 121 -19.23 0.69 -2.55
CA ILE A 121 -19.75 1.82 -1.77
C ILE A 121 -20.89 2.51 -2.54
N VAL A 122 -20.67 2.89 -3.80
CA VAL A 122 -21.67 3.57 -4.63
C VAL A 122 -22.93 2.72 -4.80
N ALA A 123 -22.78 1.41 -4.99
CA ALA A 123 -23.90 0.51 -5.26
C ALA A 123 -24.70 0.11 -4.00
N HIS A 124 -24.05 0.07 -2.82
CA HIS A 124 -24.61 -0.65 -1.67
C HIS A 124 -24.61 0.13 -0.35
N SER A 125 -23.73 1.10 -0.13
CA SER A 125 -23.55 1.71 1.19
C SER A 125 -24.65 2.71 1.57
N GLY A 126 -25.20 3.44 0.59
CA GLY A 126 -26.01 4.64 0.86
C GLY A 126 -25.23 5.78 1.53
N ALA A 127 -23.89 5.72 1.51
CA ALA A 127 -23.02 6.71 2.12
C ALA A 127 -23.12 8.09 1.43
N THR A 128 -22.73 9.14 2.17
CA THR A 128 -22.61 10.51 1.65
C THR A 128 -21.15 10.99 1.61
N LEU A 129 -20.29 10.35 2.41
CA LEU A 129 -18.89 10.71 2.56
C LEU A 129 -18.02 9.45 2.45
N ILE A 130 -16.95 9.56 1.68
CA ILE A 130 -15.88 8.56 1.57
C ILE A 130 -14.59 9.18 2.08
N LEU A 131 -13.84 8.44 2.90
CA LEU A 131 -12.50 8.79 3.33
C LEU A 131 -11.49 7.81 2.73
N ILE A 132 -10.52 8.34 1.98
CA ILE A 132 -9.44 7.56 1.37
C ILE A 132 -8.12 8.02 1.97
N LYS A 133 -7.39 7.06 2.56
CA LYS A 133 -6.04 7.28 3.08
C LYS A 133 -5.03 6.45 2.32
N LEU A 134 -3.89 7.05 2.00
CA LEU A 134 -2.75 6.38 1.41
C LEU A 134 -1.49 6.86 2.12
N TYR A 135 -0.78 5.96 2.78
CA TYR A 135 0.40 6.33 3.55
C TYR A 135 1.41 5.18 3.58
N TRP A 136 2.65 5.51 3.95
CA TRP A 136 3.71 4.53 4.10
C TRP A 136 4.21 4.47 5.54
N VAL A 137 4.21 3.27 6.13
CA VAL A 137 4.73 3.06 7.49
C VAL A 137 5.27 1.64 7.63
N ASN A 138 6.30 1.43 8.45
CA ASN A 138 6.88 0.12 8.75
C ASN A 138 7.19 -0.72 7.49
N ASN A 139 7.70 -0.10 6.43
CA ASN A 139 8.00 -0.71 5.13
C ASN A 139 6.79 -1.19 4.29
N HIS A 140 5.56 -0.92 4.72
CA HIS A 140 4.37 -1.25 3.96
C HIS A 140 3.65 0.01 3.48
N THR A 141 3.05 -0.11 2.30
CA THR A 141 2.11 0.87 1.76
C THR A 141 0.72 0.49 2.27
N TYR A 142 0.06 1.44 2.92
CA TYR A 142 -1.29 1.27 3.44
C TYR A 142 -2.28 2.05 2.59
N LEU A 143 -3.32 1.36 2.13
CA LEU A 143 -4.50 1.95 1.50
C LEU A 143 -5.72 1.66 2.36
N GLU A 144 -6.32 2.72 2.88
CA GLU A 144 -7.57 2.64 3.64
C GLU A 144 -8.68 3.34 2.88
N ILE A 145 -9.82 2.68 2.77
CA ILE A 145 -11.04 3.26 2.19
C ILE A 145 -12.17 3.01 3.17
N SER A 146 -12.85 4.08 3.57
CA SER A 146 -14.00 4.01 4.46
C SER A 146 -15.15 4.88 4.02
N ASP A 147 -16.37 4.48 4.37
CA ASP A 147 -17.60 5.20 4.10
C ASP A 147 -18.42 5.40 5.39
N ASN A 148 -19.35 6.34 5.38
CA ASN A 148 -20.27 6.62 6.49
C ASN A 148 -21.69 6.05 6.28
N GLY A 149 -21.83 5.03 5.43
CA GLY A 149 -23.10 4.42 5.06
C GLY A 149 -23.55 3.34 6.03
N ASN A 150 -24.37 2.40 5.53
CA ASN A 150 -25.00 1.37 6.35
C ASN A 150 -24.08 0.16 6.67
N GLY A 151 -22.80 0.20 6.29
CA GLY A 151 -21.85 -0.91 6.45
C GLY A 151 -22.35 -2.21 5.81
N GLY A 152 -21.91 -3.35 6.36
CA GLY A 152 -22.41 -4.67 5.99
C GLY A 152 -21.53 -5.38 4.96
N ALA A 153 -20.28 -4.96 4.81
CA ALA A 153 -19.26 -5.65 4.01
C ALA A 153 -18.70 -6.89 4.74
N VAL A 154 -19.59 -7.77 5.17
CA VAL A 154 -19.21 -9.01 5.85
C VAL A 154 -18.76 -10.04 4.80
N MET A 155 -17.60 -10.65 5.02
CA MET A 155 -17.16 -11.88 4.32
C MET A 155 -18.20 -12.98 4.57
N LYS A 156 -19.02 -13.26 3.56
CA LYS A 156 -20.02 -14.33 3.56
C LYS A 156 -19.86 -15.14 2.27
N GLU A 157 -20.24 -16.42 2.32
CA GLU A 157 -20.32 -17.27 1.13
C GLU A 157 -21.14 -16.56 0.04
N ASN A 158 -20.62 -16.55 -1.20
CA ASN A 158 -21.17 -15.91 -2.40
C ASN A 158 -20.94 -14.39 -2.59
N ARG A 159 -20.02 -13.75 -1.86
CA ARG A 159 -19.57 -12.37 -2.18
C ARG A 159 -18.23 -12.33 -2.90
N TRP A 160 -18.29 -12.61 -4.20
CA TRP A 160 -17.14 -12.72 -5.12
C TRP A 160 -16.24 -11.46 -5.15
N GLY A 161 -16.79 -10.27 -4.95
CA GLY A 161 -16.01 -9.02 -4.94
C GLY A 161 -15.00 -8.93 -3.79
N LEU A 162 -15.44 -9.21 -2.55
CA LEU A 162 -14.57 -9.16 -1.36
C LEU A 162 -13.55 -10.31 -1.33
N GLN A 163 -13.95 -11.48 -1.83
CA GLN A 163 -13.03 -12.60 -2.01
C GLN A 163 -11.94 -12.26 -3.03
N GLY A 164 -12.32 -11.73 -4.20
CA GLY A 164 -11.35 -11.30 -5.22
C GLY A 164 -10.41 -10.21 -4.73
N ILE A 165 -10.88 -9.26 -3.92
CA ILE A 165 -10.02 -8.27 -3.26
C ILE A 165 -8.98 -8.96 -2.38
N THR A 166 -9.41 -9.90 -1.53
CA THR A 166 -8.52 -10.58 -0.59
C THR A 166 -7.47 -11.43 -1.31
N GLU A 167 -7.88 -12.20 -2.33
CA GLU A 167 -6.98 -13.05 -3.13
C GLU A 167 -5.91 -12.22 -3.87
N ARG A 168 -6.29 -11.08 -4.44
CA ARG A 168 -5.36 -10.18 -5.14
C ARG A 168 -4.33 -9.56 -4.20
N ILE A 169 -4.75 -9.14 -3.01
CA ILE A 169 -3.83 -8.60 -2.00
C ILE A 169 -2.90 -9.70 -1.45
N GLN A 170 -3.41 -10.92 -1.25
CA GLN A 170 -2.57 -12.05 -0.84
C GLN A 170 -1.51 -12.40 -1.89
N ALA A 171 -1.81 -12.27 -3.18
CA ALA A 171 -0.84 -12.47 -4.25
C ALA A 171 0.33 -11.46 -4.22
N LEU A 172 0.14 -10.31 -3.56
CA LEU A 172 1.19 -9.32 -3.29
C LEU A 172 1.92 -9.55 -1.95
N ASN A 173 1.67 -10.67 -1.27
CA ASN A 173 2.07 -10.91 0.12
C ASN A 173 1.54 -9.83 1.10
N GLY A 174 0.43 -9.19 0.73
CA GLY A 174 -0.23 -8.18 1.54
C GLY A 174 -1.29 -8.76 2.48
N SER A 175 -1.91 -7.85 3.22
CA SER A 175 -3.05 -8.14 4.11
C SER A 175 -4.23 -7.23 3.79
N CYS A 176 -5.43 -7.76 3.93
CA CYS A 176 -6.69 -7.03 3.78
C CYS A 176 -7.55 -7.28 5.02
N ILE A 177 -8.02 -6.19 5.63
CA ILE A 177 -8.87 -6.21 6.81
C ILE A 177 -10.14 -5.42 6.46
N ILE A 178 -11.30 -6.02 6.74
CA ILE A 178 -12.62 -5.41 6.51
C ILE A 178 -13.35 -5.36 7.84
N GLU A 179 -13.79 -4.17 8.22
CA GLU A 179 -14.48 -3.91 9.47
C GLU A 179 -15.70 -3.02 9.23
N ASP A 180 -16.77 -3.26 9.98
CA ASP A 180 -17.93 -2.37 10.02
C ASP A 180 -17.75 -1.41 11.22
N ARG A 181 -17.61 -0.10 10.96
CA ARG A 181 -17.40 0.96 11.96
C ARG A 181 -18.30 2.16 11.65
N ASP A 182 -19.59 2.06 11.93
CA ASP A 182 -20.60 3.07 11.54
C ASP A 182 -20.55 3.40 10.04
N GLY A 183 -20.44 2.34 9.24
CA GLY A 183 -20.07 2.34 7.82
C GLY A 183 -19.12 1.18 7.53
N THR A 184 -18.54 1.13 6.34
CA THR A 184 -17.50 0.14 6.01
C THR A 184 -16.12 0.76 6.14
N HIS A 185 -15.16 0.04 6.70
CA HIS A 185 -13.73 0.38 6.66
C HIS A 185 -12.93 -0.80 6.11
N ILE A 186 -12.19 -0.58 5.03
CA ILE A 186 -11.31 -1.56 4.41
C ILE A 186 -9.88 -1.03 4.47
N SER A 187 -8.99 -1.80 5.11
CA SER A 187 -7.57 -1.50 5.24
C SER A 187 -6.75 -2.55 4.52
N ILE A 188 -5.86 -2.09 3.64
CA ILE A 188 -4.96 -2.92 2.84
C ILE A 188 -3.52 -2.53 3.15
N SER A 189 -2.65 -3.51 3.35
CA SER A 189 -1.21 -3.30 3.48
C SER A 189 -0.44 -4.17 2.49
N VAL A 190 0.46 -3.56 1.70
CA VAL A 190 1.40 -4.25 0.79
C VAL A 190 2.83 -3.78 1.02
#